data_AF-C5KNA3-F1
#
_entry.id   AF-C5KNA3-F1
#
_cell.length_a   1.000
_cell.length_b   1.000
_cell.length_c   1.000
_cell.angle_alpha   90.00
_cell.angle_beta   90.00
_cell.angle_gamma   90.00
#
_symmetry.space_group_name_H-M   'P 1'
#
loop_
_entity.id
_entity.type
_entity.pdbx_description
1 polymer ?
#
loop_
_entity_poly.entity_id
_entity_poly.type
_entity_poly.pdbx_seq_one_letter_code
_entity_poly.pdbx_strand_id
1 'polypeptide(L)'
;MGGVPFSDSHNSPDRIMQKVMNFKRFLHIPYPGKKMSPEAEDLLKRILCDKDHRLTYKQIRTHPFFNGLDWDRLHEMEPPIKPHPFSLTDRGAFDKFSEVPLPSYKPSGQKKDKNLDYVGYTYKKGDELPDVMAIIEAAQQHKNK
;
A
#
# COMPACT_ATOMS: atom_id res chain seq x y z
N MET A 1 -2.94 -20.28 11.58
CA MET A 1 -2.26 -19.63 10.45
C MET A 1 -3.29 -19.08 9.47
N GLY A 2 -3.26 -17.77 9.23
CA GLY A 2 -3.96 -17.14 8.12
C GLY A 2 -3.19 -17.31 6.81
N GLY A 3 -3.80 -16.99 5.68
CA GLY A 3 -3.19 -17.06 4.36
C GLY A 3 -3.83 -16.02 3.43
N VAL A 4 -3.10 -15.61 2.40
CA VAL A 4 -3.64 -14.67 1.39
C VAL A 4 -4.67 -15.39 0.51
N PRO A 5 -5.79 -14.73 0.13
CA PRO A 5 -6.94 -15.40 -0.49
C PRO A 5 -6.66 -16.03 -1.87
N PHE A 6 -5.65 -15.56 -2.60
CA PHE A 6 -5.32 -16.04 -3.95
C PHE A 6 -3.98 -16.78 -4.02
N SER A 7 -3.47 -17.28 -2.90
CA SER A 7 -2.17 -17.98 -2.86
C SER A 7 -2.12 -19.16 -3.83
N ASP A 8 -0.95 -19.37 -4.43
CA ASP A 8 -0.61 -20.56 -5.19
C ASP A 8 0.50 -21.33 -4.47
N SER A 9 0.45 -22.67 -4.47
CA SER A 9 1.41 -23.50 -3.74
C SER A 9 2.85 -23.32 -4.23
N HIS A 10 3.03 -22.92 -5.48
CA HIS A 10 4.34 -22.65 -6.08
C HIS A 10 4.62 -21.14 -6.23
N ASN A 11 3.77 -20.29 -5.65
CA ASN A 11 3.85 -18.83 -5.76
C ASN A 11 4.00 -18.32 -7.21
N SER A 12 3.36 -19.00 -8.16
CA SER A 12 3.44 -18.65 -9.59
C SER A 12 2.66 -17.34 -9.87
N PRO A 13 3.31 -16.28 -10.39
CA PRO A 13 2.66 -15.00 -10.64
C PRO A 13 1.45 -15.12 -11.58
N ASP A 14 1.59 -15.90 -12.66
CA ASP A 14 0.52 -16.09 -13.65
C ASP A 14 -0.70 -16.78 -13.05
N ARG A 15 -0.48 -17.79 -12.19
CA ARG A 15 -1.58 -18.50 -11.50
C ARG A 15 -2.27 -17.61 -10.48
N ILE A 16 -1.52 -16.81 -9.73
CA ILE A 16 -2.08 -15.85 -8.78
C ILE A 16 -2.89 -14.81 -9.54
N MET A 17 -2.36 -14.28 -10.64
CA MET A 17 -3.07 -13.34 -11.51
C MET A 17 -4.38 -13.94 -12.03
N GLN A 18 -4.36 -15.17 -12.54
CA GLN A 18 -5.58 -15.86 -13.00
C GLN A 18 -6.62 -16.00 -11.88
N LYS A 19 -6.20 -16.31 -10.65
CA LYS A 19 -7.10 -16.38 -9.48
C LYS A 19 -7.70 -15.02 -9.14
N VAL A 20 -6.90 -13.96 -9.16
CA VAL A 20 -7.34 -12.58 -8.92
C VAL A 20 -8.33 -12.12 -10.00
N MET A 21 -8.01 -12.34 -11.28
CA MET A 21 -8.90 -11.98 -12.39
C MET A 21 -10.23 -12.73 -12.34
N ASN A 22 -10.22 -13.97 -11.84
CA ASN A 22 -11.40 -14.79 -11.65
C ASN A 22 -11.86 -14.83 -10.18
N PHE A 23 -11.70 -13.72 -9.44
CA PHE A 23 -11.92 -13.71 -7.98
C PHE A 23 -13.29 -14.25 -7.57
N LYS A 24 -14.36 -14.01 -8.33
CA LYS A 24 -15.71 -14.54 -8.04
C LYS A 24 -15.75 -16.06 -7.91
N ARG A 25 -14.84 -16.78 -8.59
CA ARG A 25 -14.72 -18.24 -8.54
C ARG A 25 -13.77 -18.72 -7.45
N PHE A 26 -12.67 -17.99 -7.23
CA PHE A 26 -11.56 -18.45 -6.38
C PHE A 26 -11.54 -17.82 -4.98
N LEU A 27 -12.30 -16.75 -4.75
CA LEU A 27 -12.41 -16.11 -3.44
C LEU A 27 -13.48 -16.82 -2.61
N HIS A 28 -13.05 -17.47 -1.53
CA HIS A 28 -13.94 -18.11 -0.57
C HIS A 28 -13.92 -17.35 0.75
N ILE A 29 -15.10 -16.89 1.18
CA ILE A 29 -15.31 -16.17 2.45
C ILE A 29 -16.51 -16.81 3.15
N PRO A 30 -16.34 -17.40 4.36
CA PRO A 30 -15.06 -17.58 5.05
C PRO A 30 -14.16 -18.60 4.32
N TYR A 31 -12.87 -18.56 4.62
CA TYR A 31 -11.96 -19.58 4.09
C TYR A 31 -12.37 -20.98 4.60
N PRO A 32 -12.29 -22.04 3.77
CA PRO A 32 -12.69 -23.39 4.18
C PRO A 32 -12.08 -23.82 5.52
N GLY A 33 -12.92 -24.25 6.46
CA GLY A 33 -12.50 -24.70 7.80
C GLY A 33 -12.14 -23.57 8.78
N LYS A 34 -12.39 -22.31 8.43
CA LYS A 34 -12.23 -21.16 9.35
C LYS A 34 -13.60 -20.63 9.78
N LYS A 35 -13.68 -20.22 11.05
CA LYS A 35 -14.85 -19.53 11.61
C LYS A 35 -14.60 -18.03 11.59
N MET A 36 -15.67 -17.28 11.34
CA MET A 36 -15.68 -15.82 11.25
C MET A 36 -17.04 -15.34 11.77
N SER A 37 -17.11 -14.12 12.33
CA SER A 37 -18.40 -13.56 12.73
C SER A 37 -19.21 -13.16 11.47
N PRO A 38 -20.55 -13.19 11.52
CA PRO A 38 -21.37 -12.78 10.38
C PRO A 38 -21.06 -11.36 9.88
N GLU A 39 -20.74 -10.44 10.80
CA GLU A 39 -20.42 -9.05 10.49
C GLU A 39 -19.06 -8.94 9.79
N ALA A 40 -18.07 -9.74 10.19
CA ALA A 40 -16.77 -9.77 9.55
C ALA A 40 -16.87 -10.38 8.14
N GLU A 41 -17.69 -11.41 7.97
CA GLU A 41 -17.95 -12.04 6.67
C GLU A 41 -18.66 -11.08 5.71
N ASP A 42 -19.71 -10.39 6.17
CA ASP A 42 -20.42 -9.38 5.37
C ASP A 42 -19.48 -8.24 4.95
N LEU A 43 -18.67 -7.73 5.89
CA LEU A 43 -17.70 -6.67 5.61
C LEU A 43 -16.73 -7.10 4.51
N LEU A 44 -16.13 -8.29 4.63
CA LEU A 44 -15.16 -8.78 3.65
C LEU A 44 -15.80 -8.99 2.27
N LYS A 45 -17.02 -9.56 2.21
CA LYS A 45 -17.76 -9.74 0.94
C LYS A 45 -18.06 -8.41 0.25
N ARG A 46 -18.29 -7.34 1.01
CA ARG A 46 -18.59 -5.99 0.50
C ARG A 46 -17.35 -5.12 0.22
N ILE A 47 -16.17 -5.54 0.68
CA ILE A 47 -14.89 -4.93 0.31
C ILE A 47 -14.28 -5.64 -0.90
N LEU A 48 -14.27 -6.98 -0.87
CA LEU A 48 -13.67 -7.84 -1.90
C LEU A 48 -14.70 -8.18 -3.00
N CYS A 49 -15.28 -7.16 -3.60
CA CYS A 49 -16.27 -7.25 -4.67
C CYS A 49 -15.89 -6.38 -5.88
N ASP A 50 -16.75 -6.37 -6.90
CA ASP A 50 -16.66 -5.46 -8.03
C ASP A 50 -16.64 -4.00 -7.55
N LYS A 51 -15.93 -3.15 -8.29
CA LYS A 51 -15.71 -1.74 -7.93
C LYS A 51 -17.01 -0.99 -7.63
N ASP A 52 -18.04 -1.20 -8.44
CA ASP A 52 -19.29 -0.42 -8.37
C ASP A 52 -20.15 -0.76 -7.13
N HIS A 53 -19.88 -1.91 -6.50
CA HIS A 53 -20.59 -2.38 -5.30
C HIS A 53 -19.76 -2.19 -4.02
N ARG A 54 -18.51 -1.74 -4.14
CA ARG A 54 -17.57 -1.69 -3.03
C ARG A 54 -17.95 -0.58 -2.05
N LEU A 55 -17.90 -0.89 -0.75
CA LEU A 55 -18.14 0.09 0.29
C LEU A 55 -17.15 1.27 0.21
N THR A 56 -17.68 2.47 0.42
CA THR A 56 -16.91 3.69 0.64
C THR A 56 -16.41 3.77 2.08
N TYR A 57 -15.44 4.65 2.35
CA TYR A 57 -14.92 4.85 3.71
C TYR A 57 -16.01 5.21 4.73
N LYS A 58 -17.02 6.00 4.32
CA LYS A 58 -18.15 6.38 5.19
C LYS A 58 -18.99 5.17 5.57
N GLN A 59 -19.29 4.31 4.60
CA GLN A 59 -20.06 3.09 4.83
C GLN A 59 -19.29 2.07 5.66
N ILE A 60 -17.97 1.99 5.52
CA ILE A 60 -17.10 1.16 6.37
C ILE A 60 -17.17 1.63 7.83
N ARG A 61 -17.10 2.95 8.10
CA ARG A 61 -17.18 3.48 9.47
C ARG A 61 -18.50 3.14 10.16
N THR A 62 -19.60 3.03 9.42
CA THR A 62 -20.94 2.69 9.95
C THR A 62 -21.28 1.21 9.90
N HIS A 63 -20.33 0.34 9.51
CA HIS A 63 -20.60 -1.08 9.37
C HIS A 63 -20.73 -1.77 10.74
N PRO A 64 -21.68 -2.72 10.94
CA PRO A 64 -21.87 -3.40 12.22
C PRO A 64 -20.63 -4.06 12.82
N PHE A 65 -19.69 -4.47 11.97
CA PHE A 65 -18.39 -5.02 12.38
C PHE A 65 -17.59 -4.06 13.29
N PHE A 66 -17.76 -2.74 13.12
CA PHE A 66 -17.08 -1.72 13.90
C PHE A 66 -17.98 -1.10 14.99
N ASN A 67 -19.09 -1.75 15.36
CA ASN A 67 -19.95 -1.27 16.44
C ASN A 67 -19.16 -1.12 17.74
N GLY A 68 -19.30 0.05 18.38
CA GLY A 68 -18.59 0.39 19.62
C GLY A 68 -17.20 1.01 19.41
N LEU A 69 -16.73 1.13 18.16
CA LEU A 69 -15.49 1.85 17.86
C LEU A 69 -15.76 3.36 17.76
N ASP A 70 -15.10 4.14 18.61
CA ASP A 70 -15.09 5.60 18.50
C ASP A 70 -14.08 6.02 17.43
N TRP A 71 -14.58 6.31 16.24
CA TRP A 71 -13.73 6.66 15.12
C TRP A 71 -13.13 8.08 15.21
N ASP A 72 -13.69 8.97 16.02
CA ASP A 72 -13.20 10.35 16.13
C ASP A 72 -12.07 10.43 17.16
N ARG A 73 -12.03 9.48 18.09
CA ARG A 73 -10.98 9.35 19.12
C ARG A 73 -10.07 8.15 18.91
N LEU A 74 -10.09 7.52 17.73
CA LEU A 74 -9.34 6.30 17.43
C LEU A 74 -7.84 6.41 17.76
N HIS A 75 -7.24 7.58 17.51
CA HIS A 75 -5.82 7.83 17.79
C HIS A 75 -5.49 8.03 19.27
N GLU A 76 -6.48 8.31 20.11
CA GLU A 76 -6.35 8.45 21.56
C GLU A 76 -6.57 7.12 22.29
N MET A 77 -7.20 6.15 21.63
CA MET A 77 -7.49 4.84 22.19
C MET A 77 -6.21 4.02 22.40
N GLU A 78 -6.21 3.20 23.45
CA GLU A 78 -5.09 2.29 23.70
C GLU A 78 -4.99 1.23 22.59
N PRO A 79 -3.84 1.10 21.90
CA PRO A 79 -3.69 0.11 20.84
C PRO A 79 -3.60 -1.31 21.44
N PRO A 80 -4.15 -2.34 20.78
CA PRO A 80 -4.13 -3.71 21.28
C PRO A 80 -2.72 -4.31 21.32
N ILE A 81 -1.79 -3.77 20.53
CA ILE A 81 -0.40 -4.21 20.48
C ILE A 81 0.49 -2.98 20.68
N LYS A 82 1.26 -2.99 21.77
CA LYS A 82 2.26 -1.97 22.07
C LYS A 82 3.66 -2.52 21.74
N PRO A 83 4.38 -1.93 20.76
CA PRO A 83 5.75 -2.35 20.47
C PRO A 83 6.68 -1.96 21.64
N HIS A 84 7.69 -2.78 21.90
CA HIS A 84 8.70 -2.56 22.95
C HIS A 84 10.10 -2.55 22.32
N PRO A 85 10.52 -1.44 21.68
CA PRO A 85 11.87 -1.35 21.12
C PRO A 85 12.92 -1.24 22.22
N PHE A 86 14.07 -1.86 22.02
CA PHE A 86 15.19 -1.80 22.98
C PHE A 86 15.99 -0.48 22.90
N SER A 87 15.94 0.21 21.75
CA SER A 87 16.63 1.49 21.53
C SER A 87 15.99 2.30 20.39
N LEU A 88 16.40 3.56 20.23
CA LEU A 88 15.95 4.44 19.12
C LEU A 88 16.32 3.91 17.73
N THR A 89 17.33 3.03 17.65
CA THR A 89 17.81 2.43 16.40
C THR A 89 17.45 0.95 16.32
N ASP A 90 16.55 0.46 17.18
CA ASP A 90 16.14 -0.93 17.19
C ASP A 90 15.42 -1.27 15.87
N ARG A 91 15.89 -2.33 15.22
CA ARG A 91 15.35 -2.86 13.96
C ARG A 91 14.78 -4.26 14.14
N GLY A 92 14.60 -4.74 15.38
CA GLY A 92 14.18 -6.11 15.70
C GLY A 92 12.78 -6.47 15.21
N ALA A 93 11.90 -5.49 15.01
CA ALA A 93 10.57 -5.70 14.44
C ALA A 93 10.56 -5.82 12.90
N PHE A 94 11.71 -5.66 12.23
CA PHE A 94 11.84 -5.72 10.78
C PHE A 94 12.63 -6.96 10.35
N ASP A 95 12.27 -7.50 9.18
CA ASP A 95 13.04 -8.56 8.55
C ASP A 95 14.45 -8.07 8.17
N LYS A 96 15.43 -8.97 8.34
CA LYS A 96 16.82 -8.72 7.94
C LYS A 96 17.02 -9.20 6.52
N PHE A 97 17.32 -8.29 5.61
CA PHE A 97 17.67 -8.61 4.24
C PHE A 97 19.17 -8.47 4.04
N SER A 98 19.75 -9.33 3.21
CA SER A 98 21.12 -9.15 2.73
C SER A 98 21.17 -7.99 1.73
N GLU A 99 22.20 -7.16 1.81
CA GLU A 99 22.45 -6.14 0.80
C GLU A 99 22.78 -6.80 -0.54
N VAL A 100 21.93 -6.57 -1.54
CA VAL A 100 22.19 -6.95 -2.93
C VAL A 100 22.81 -5.74 -3.61
N PRO A 101 23.96 -5.87 -4.31
CA PRO A 101 24.55 -4.77 -5.04
C PRO A 101 23.54 -4.15 -5.99
N LEU A 102 23.45 -2.81 -5.99
CA LEU A 102 22.60 -2.11 -6.93
C LEU A 102 23.01 -2.48 -8.36
N PRO A 103 22.04 -2.64 -9.29
CA PRO A 103 22.36 -2.89 -10.68
C PRO A 103 23.26 -1.78 -11.21
N SER A 104 24.33 -2.16 -11.91
CA SER A 104 25.26 -1.22 -12.52
C SER A 104 24.51 -0.38 -13.57
N TYR A 105 24.45 0.92 -13.33
CA TYR A 105 23.83 1.85 -14.25
C TYR A 105 24.68 1.98 -15.52
N LYS A 106 24.13 1.57 -16.67
CA LYS A 106 24.70 1.82 -18.00
C LYS A 106 23.89 2.92 -18.69
N PRO A 107 24.43 4.15 -18.84
CA PRO A 107 23.70 5.19 -19.54
C PRO A 107 23.52 4.82 -21.01
N SER A 108 22.28 4.64 -21.46
CA SER A 108 21.91 4.54 -22.87
C SER A 108 21.18 5.81 -23.30
N GLY A 109 21.85 6.71 -24.00
CA GLY A 109 21.24 7.92 -24.57
C GLY A 109 22.18 9.13 -24.65
N GLN A 110 21.78 10.15 -25.42
CA GLN A 110 22.50 11.42 -25.60
C GLN A 110 22.69 12.18 -24.27
N LYS A 111 23.66 13.11 -24.24
CA LYS A 111 24.04 13.95 -23.09
C LYS A 111 22.90 14.89 -22.63
N LYS A 112 21.87 14.36 -21.98
CA LYS A 112 20.90 15.15 -21.20
C LYS A 112 21.48 15.42 -19.81
N ASP A 113 21.26 16.63 -19.28
CA ASP A 113 21.53 16.91 -17.87
C ASP A 113 20.61 16.04 -17.00
N LYS A 114 21.21 15.14 -16.23
CA LYS A 114 20.52 14.15 -15.39
C LYS A 114 19.94 14.78 -14.11
N ASN A 115 20.43 15.95 -13.71
CA ASN A 115 19.91 16.65 -12.54
C ASN A 115 18.46 17.09 -12.75
N LEU A 116 18.04 17.26 -14.02
CA LEU A 116 16.67 17.61 -14.38
C LEU A 116 15.64 16.54 -13.98
N ASP A 117 16.05 15.27 -13.85
CA ASP A 117 15.13 14.19 -13.47
C ASP A 117 14.78 14.24 -11.97
N TYR A 118 15.50 15.05 -11.18
CA TYR A 118 15.32 15.23 -9.73
C TYR A 118 14.93 16.65 -9.34
N VAL A 119 14.65 17.54 -10.30
CA VAL A 119 14.18 18.90 -10.00
C VAL A 119 12.86 18.81 -9.26
N GLY A 120 12.75 19.51 -8.12
CA GLY A 120 11.57 19.47 -7.25
C GLY A 120 11.53 18.27 -6.28
N TYR A 121 12.55 17.40 -6.28
CA TYR A 121 12.63 16.28 -5.32
C TYR A 121 12.90 16.75 -3.88
N THR A 122 13.67 17.82 -3.72
CA THR A 122 14.03 18.35 -2.40
C THR A 122 12.80 18.86 -1.67
N TYR A 123 12.52 18.25 -0.51
CA TYR A 123 11.50 18.70 0.42
C TYR A 123 12.15 19.04 1.77
N LYS A 124 11.78 20.20 2.32
CA LYS A 124 12.14 20.60 3.68
C LYS A 124 10.88 21.05 4.42
N LYS A 125 10.62 20.41 5.55
CA LYS A 125 9.46 20.72 6.39
C LYS A 125 9.54 22.18 6.86
N GLY A 126 8.57 22.99 6.47
CA GLY A 126 8.45 24.41 6.86
C GLY A 126 8.76 25.41 5.74
N ASP A 127 9.32 24.96 4.61
CA ASP A 127 9.43 25.81 3.43
C ASP A 127 8.06 25.94 2.75
N GLU A 128 7.82 27.08 2.07
CA GLU A 128 6.66 27.21 1.19
C GLU A 128 6.75 26.19 0.06
N LEU A 129 5.60 25.64 -0.36
CA LEU A 129 5.58 24.65 -1.43
C LEU A 129 6.22 25.26 -2.68
N PRO A 130 7.12 24.54 -3.38
CA PRO A 130 7.71 25.03 -4.61
C PRO A 130 6.62 25.39 -5.61
N ASP A 131 6.83 26.47 -6.38
CA ASP A 131 5.96 26.78 -7.51
C ASP A 131 6.08 25.66 -8.56
N VAL A 132 5.11 24.74 -8.51
CA VAL A 132 5.04 23.57 -9.38
C VAL A 132 4.99 23.99 -10.84
N MET A 133 4.38 25.14 -11.15
CA MET A 133 4.28 25.64 -12.53
C MET A 133 5.64 26.13 -13.03
N ALA A 134 6.38 26.88 -12.21
CA ALA A 134 7.74 27.30 -12.56
C ALA A 134 8.70 26.12 -12.78
N ILE A 135 8.54 25.04 -12.00
CA ILE A 135 9.31 23.80 -12.18
C ILE A 135 8.97 23.10 -13.51
N ILE A 136 7.67 23.02 -13.85
CA ILE A 136 7.22 22.41 -15.10
C ILE A 136 7.74 23.20 -16.31
N GLU A 137 7.71 24.54 -16.25
CA GLU A 137 8.21 25.42 -17.32
C GLU A 137 9.72 25.27 -17.53
N ALA A 138 10.51 25.27 -16.45
CA ALA A 138 11.95 25.05 -16.52
C ALA A 138 12.31 23.69 -17.12
N ALA A 139 11.56 22.64 -16.79
CA ALA A 139 11.76 21.30 -17.34
C ALA A 139 11.38 21.18 -18.83
N GLN A 140 10.49 22.03 -19.34
CA GLN A 140 10.05 22.06 -20.73
C GLN A 140 10.99 22.88 -21.63
N GLN A 141 11.46 24.04 -21.16
CA GLN A 141 12.35 24.93 -21.93
C GLN A 141 13.67 24.27 -22.33
N HIS A 142 14.18 23.34 -21.51
CA HIS A 142 15.43 22.62 -21.78
C HIS A 142 15.27 21.31 -22.57
N LYS A 143 14.03 20.85 -22.85
CA LYS A 143 13.77 19.72 -23.77
C LYS A 143 13.73 20.14 -25.25
N ASN A 144 13.56 21.43 -25.52
CA ASN A 144 13.43 21.99 -26.88
C ASN A 144 14.75 22.60 -27.40
N LYS A 145 15.88 22.27 -26.78
CA LYS A 145 17.23 22.73 -27.12
C LYS A 145 18.13 21.52 -27.32
#